data_AF-A0A916XIT2-F1
#
_entry.id   AF-A0A916XIT2-F1
#
_cell.length_a   1.000
_cell.length_b   1.000
_cell.length_c   1.000
_cell.angle_alpha   90.00
_cell.angle_beta   90.00
_cell.angle_gamma   90.00
#
_symmetry.space_group_name_H-M   'P 1'
#
loop_
_entity.id
_entity.type
_entity.pdbx_description
1 polymer ?
#
loop_
_entity_poly.entity_id
_entity_poly.type
_entity_poly.pdbx_seq_one_letter_code
_entity_poly.pdbx_strand_id
1 'polypeptide(L)' 'MKLLEKIQLGSVSLKNRIAMAAMTRGRTDSNGLVGGMTVEYYTTKGRRRPAVQRSHQNQ' A
#
# COMPACT_ATOMS: atom_id res chain seq x y z
N MET A 1 13.29 -11.82 -10.88
CA MET A 1 12.19 -10.95 -11.39
C MET A 1 12.46 -9.52 -10.97
N LYS A 2 12.54 -8.58 -11.92
CA LYS A 2 12.98 -7.18 -11.67
C LYS A 2 12.02 -6.32 -10.84
N LEU A 3 10.75 -6.72 -10.72
CA LEU A 3 9.69 -5.93 -10.07
C LEU A 3 9.86 -5.83 -8.53
N LEU A 4 10.38 -6.89 -7.90
CA LEU A 4 10.57 -6.96 -6.44
C LEU A 4 11.95 -6.48 -6.00
N GLU A 5 12.79 -6.06 -6.94
CA GLU A 5 14.11 -5.53 -6.65
C GLU A 5 14.02 -4.11 -6.07
N LYS A 6 14.97 -3.78 -5.20
CA LYS A 6 15.10 -2.44 -4.65
C LYS A 6 15.47 -1.46 -5.77
N ILE A 7 14.95 -0.23 -5.68
CA ILE A 7 15.28 0.85 -6.59
C ILE A 7 15.50 2.13 -5.79
N GLN A 8 16.55 2.87 -6.16
CA GLN A 8 16.85 4.18 -5.60
C GLN A 8 16.22 5.25 -6.50
N LEU A 9 15.41 6.13 -5.94
CA LEU A 9 14.81 7.27 -6.62
C LEU A 9 15.26 8.55 -5.92
N GLY A 10 16.29 9.21 -6.45
CA GLY A 10 16.91 10.37 -5.81
C GLY A 10 17.44 10.00 -4.42
N SER A 11 16.97 10.69 -3.38
CA SER A 11 17.32 10.41 -1.98
C SER A 11 16.48 9.30 -1.31
N VAL A 12 15.44 8.78 -1.98
CA VAL A 12 14.51 7.79 -1.40
C VAL A 12 14.77 6.39 -1.94
N SER A 13 14.97 5.43 -1.04
CA SER A 13 15.12 4.01 -1.40
C SER A 13 13.80 3.27 -1.27
N LEU A 14 13.34 2.64 -2.35
CA LEU A 14 12.12 1.83 -2.35
C LEU A 14 12.47 0.34 -2.28
N LYS A 15 11.73 -0.40 -1.44
CA LYS A 15 11.91 -1.84 -1.23
C LYS A 15 11.52 -2.71 -2.45
N ASN A 16 10.72 -2.16 -3.36
CA ASN A 16 10.29 -2.78 -4.61
C ASN A 16 9.94 -1.68 -5.62
N ARG A 17 9.75 -2.04 -6.88
CA ARG A 17 9.41 -1.09 -7.95
C ARG A 17 7.89 -0.85 -8.07
N ILE A 18 7.15 -1.01 -6.97
CA ILE A 18 5.68 -0.85 -6.93
C ILE A 18 5.36 0.40 -6.11
N ALA A 19 4.82 1.43 -6.78
CA ALA A 19 4.32 2.64 -6.15
C ALA A 19 2.82 2.80 -6.44
N MET A 20 2.09 3.44 -5.54
CA MET A 20 0.68 3.76 -5.74
C MET A 20 0.56 5.07 -6.53
N ALA A 21 -0.08 5.02 -7.70
CA ALA A 21 -0.34 6.21 -8.50
C ALA A 21 -1.23 7.21 -7.75
N ALA A 22 -1.06 8.50 -8.02
CA ALA A 22 -1.96 9.54 -7.55
C ALA A 22 -3.34 9.35 -8.21
N MET A 23 -4.39 9.24 -7.40
CA MET A 23 -5.76 9.08 -7.86
C MET A 23 -6.65 10.05 -7.10
N THR A 24 -7.43 10.89 -7.80
CA THR A 24 -8.41 11.77 -7.15
C THR A 24 -9.51 10.94 -6.52
N ARG A 25 -9.67 11.00 -5.18
CA ARG A 25 -10.61 10.13 -4.45
C ARG A 25 -11.91 10.80 -4.04
N GLY A 26 -12.05 12.12 -4.16
CA GLY A 26 -13.26 12.84 -3.74
C GLY A 26 -13.68 12.55 -2.29
N ARG A 27 -12.73 12.13 -1.44
CA ARG A 27 -12.93 11.77 -0.02
C ARG A 27 -12.33 12.83 0.90
N THR A 28 -12.60 14.08 0.56
CA THR A 28 -12.26 15.25 1.35
C THR A 28 -13.51 15.68 2.10
N ASP A 29 -13.36 16.06 3.37
CA ASP A 29 -14.39 16.76 4.17
C ASP A 29 -14.85 18.04 3.44
N SER A 30 -16.00 18.61 3.81
CA SER A 30 -16.49 19.90 3.29
C SER A 30 -15.50 21.05 3.47
N ASN A 31 -14.53 20.90 4.38
CA ASN A 31 -13.41 21.84 4.58
C ASN A 31 -12.14 21.48 3.78
N GLY A 32 -12.19 20.50 2.87
CA GLY A 32 -11.02 20.02 2.13
C GLY A 32 -10.02 19.24 2.99
N LEU A 33 -10.38 18.86 4.22
CA LEU A 33 -9.54 18.10 5.13
C LEU A 33 -9.67 16.58 4.90
N VAL A 34 -8.56 15.90 5.13
CA VAL A 34 -8.44 14.46 4.91
C VAL A 34 -9.12 13.72 6.07
N GLY A 35 -10.30 13.14 5.83
CA GLY A 35 -11.02 12.36 6.84
C GLY A 35 -10.33 11.02 7.17
N GLY A 36 -10.69 10.41 8.30
CA GLY A 36 -10.07 9.18 8.83
C GLY A 36 -10.05 7.98 7.88
N MET A 37 -11.03 7.90 6.95
CA MET A 37 -11.08 6.85 5.92
C MET A 37 -9.87 6.86 4.97
N THR A 38 -9.29 8.03 4.71
CA THR A 38 -8.11 8.15 3.84
C THR A 38 -6.86 7.61 4.54
N VAL A 39 -6.77 7.77 5.86
CA VAL A 39 -5.68 7.22 6.68
C VAL A 39 -5.72 5.68 6.67
N GLU A 40 -6.88 5.08 6.92
CA GLU A 40 -7.04 3.62 6.86
C GLU A 40 -6.75 3.05 5.46
N TYR A 41 -7.17 3.78 4.42
CA TYR A 41 -6.95 3.38 3.03
C TYR A 41 -5.47 3.29 2.66
N TYR A 42 -4.68 4.34 2.94
CA TYR A 42 -3.24 4.32 2.67
C TYR A 42 -2.48 3.36 3.59
N THR A 43 -2.94 3.18 4.83
CA THR A 43 -2.36 2.20 5.76
C THR A 43 -2.51 0.78 5.21
N THR A 44 -3.69 0.43 4.69
CA THR A 44 -3.97 -0.90 4.12
C THR A 44 -3.07 -1.20 2.92
N LYS A 45 -2.84 -0.22 2.03
CA LYS A 45 -2.02 -0.39 0.83
C LYS A 45 -0.52 -0.50 1.14
N GLY A 46 -0.06 0.08 2.25
CA GLY A 46 1.29 -0.12 2.78
C GLY A 46 1.48 -1.44 3.54
N ARG A 47 0.39 -2.01 4.07
CA ARG A 47 0.42 -3.21 4.93
C ARG A 47 0.59 -4.47 4.10
N ARG A 48 1.78 -5.07 4.19
CA ARG A 48 2.04 -6.44 3.72
C ARG A 48 1.21 -7.40 4.59
N ARG A 49 0.13 -7.99 4.04
CA ARG A 49 -0.56 -9.10 4.72
C ARG A 49 0.41 -10.30 4.78
N PRO A 50 0.67 -10.88 5.96
CA PRO A 50 1.38 -12.14 6.02
C PRO A 50 0.54 -13.19 5.29
N ALA A 51 1.20 -14.06 4.52
CA ALA A 51 0.52 -15.16 3.85
C ALA A 51 -0.14 -16.02 4.93
N VAL A 52 -1.47 -16.14 4.87
CA VAL A 52 -2.20 -17.13 5.68
C VAL A 52 -1.77 -18.49 5.15
N GLN A 53 -0.89 -19.18 5.89
CA GLN A 53 -0.68 -20.61 5.69
C GLN A 53 -2.03 -21.30 5.92
N ARG A 54 -2.74 -21.60 4.83
CA ARG A 54 -3.86 -22.54 4.87
C ARG A 54 -3.24 -23.92 5.02
N SER A 55 -3.12 -24.39 6.25
CA SER A 55 -2.85 -25.79 6.56
C SER A 55 -4.03 -26.59 5.99
N HIS A 56 -3.79 -27.31 4.90
CA HIS A 56 -4.66 -28.41 4.51
C HIS A 56 -4.56 -29.46 5.61
N GLN A 57 -5.47 -29.42 6.58
CA GLN A 57 -5.79 -30.61 7.36
C GLN A 57 -6.67 -31.48 6.46
N ASN A 58 -6.00 -32.44 5.83
CA ASN A 58 -6.61 -33.62 5.26
C ASN A 58 -6.53 -34.70 6.34
N GLN A 59 -7.66 -35.04 6.94
CA GLN A 59 -7.96 -36.31 7.61
C GLN A 59 -9.46 -36.35 7.91
#